data_AF-A0A4Q5YF84-F1
#
_entry.id   AF-A0A4Q5YF84-F1
#
_cell.length_a   1.000
_cell.length_b   1.000
_cell.length_c   1.000
_cell.angle_alpha   90.00
_cell.angle_beta   90.00
_cell.angle_gamma   90.00
#
_symmetry.space_group_name_H-M   'P 1'
#
loop_
_entity.id
_entity.type
_entity.pdbx_description
1 polymer ?
#
loop_
_entity_poly.entity_id
_entity_poly.type
_entity_poly.pdbx_seq_one_letter_code
_entity_poly.pdbx_strand_id
1 'polypeptide(L)'
;MSKTNNPVDLYISNFPQEVQVLLEQVRSTVKKVVPDAEEVIKYAIPTYVSQGTNLVHFAGYKNHVGFYPVPSGIEAFKDELSAYKGAKGSVQFPINQPMPLELIKRIVQFRQKEIEQKTNSKKQSNGTFPGLSAPARRALENKGITSLKTLSQYSENEVLQLHGIGPSSLPKLKIALAAEGYNFRRN
;
A
#
# COMPACT_ATOMS: atom_id res chain seq x y z
N MET A 1 4.25 0.35 -37.92
CA MET A 1 4.73 0.63 -36.56
C MET A 1 3.53 0.67 -35.65
N SER A 2 3.39 -0.32 -34.77
CA SER A 2 2.25 -0.46 -33.86
C SER A 2 2.19 0.74 -32.93
N LYS A 3 1.11 1.53 -33.00
CA LYS A 3 0.86 2.60 -32.03
C LYS A 3 0.69 1.95 -30.66
N THR A 4 1.66 2.15 -29.77
CA THR A 4 1.58 1.72 -28.39
C THR A 4 0.48 2.54 -27.69
N ASN A 5 -0.66 1.91 -27.42
CA ASN A 5 -1.80 2.51 -26.73
C ASN A 5 -1.61 2.56 -25.19
N ASN A 6 -0.43 2.22 -24.67
CA ASN A 6 -0.16 2.30 -23.23
C ASN A 6 0.08 3.77 -22.83
N PRO A 7 -0.69 4.33 -21.88
CA PRO A 7 -0.52 5.71 -21.42
C PRO A 7 0.89 6.05 -20.90
N VAL A 8 1.61 5.07 -20.33
CA VAL A 8 2.99 5.26 -19.87
C VAL A 8 3.98 5.34 -21.05
N ASP A 9 3.76 4.59 -22.13
CA ASP A 9 4.58 4.70 -23.34
C ASP A 9 4.44 6.10 -23.95
N LEU A 10 3.20 6.59 -24.02
CA LEU A 10 2.92 7.95 -24.49
C LEU A 10 3.57 8.99 -23.59
N TYR A 11 3.47 8.83 -22.26
CA TYR A 11 4.16 9.72 -21.32
C TYR A 11 5.67 9.77 -21.57
N ILE A 12 6.33 8.62 -21.69
CA ILE A 12 7.79 8.53 -21.88
C ILE A 12 8.18 9.16 -23.22
N SER A 13 7.41 8.93 -24.29
CA SER A 13 7.69 9.45 -25.63
C SER A 13 7.78 10.98 -25.74
N ASN A 14 7.22 11.71 -24.77
CA ASN A 14 7.27 13.17 -24.72
C ASN A 14 8.61 13.75 -24.21
N PHE A 15 9.56 12.90 -23.80
CA PHE A 15 10.86 13.32 -23.28
C PHE A 15 11.97 13.18 -24.33
N PRO A 16 13.09 13.92 -24.20
CA PRO A 16 14.29 13.66 -25.00
C PRO A 16 14.79 12.22 -24.85
N GLN A 17 15.41 11.67 -25.90
CA GLN A 17 15.83 10.26 -25.98
C GLN A 17 16.62 9.80 -24.75
N GLU A 18 17.53 10.64 -24.25
CA GLU A 18 18.33 10.35 -23.06
C GLU A 18 17.47 10.12 -21.81
N VAL A 19 16.46 10.98 -21.59
CA VAL A 19 15.54 10.83 -20.47
C VAL A 19 14.61 9.63 -20.66
N GLN A 20 14.21 9.32 -21.90
CA GLN A 20 13.40 8.12 -22.19
C GLN A 20 14.12 6.85 -21.75
N VAL A 21 15.42 6.73 -22.06
CA VAL A 21 16.25 5.59 -21.65
C VAL A 21 16.27 5.44 -20.13
N LEU A 22 16.45 6.54 -19.40
CA LEU A 22 16.47 6.53 -17.94
C LEU A 22 15.11 6.16 -17.33
N LEU A 23 14.01 6.70 -17.88
CA LEU A 23 12.65 6.34 -17.46
C LEU A 23 12.35 4.86 -17.71
N GLU A 24 12.76 4.32 -18.86
CA GLU A 24 12.60 2.91 -19.18
C GLU A 24 13.46 1.99 -18.29
N GLN A 25 14.65 2.43 -17.86
CA GLN A 25 15.43 1.69 -16.86
C GLN A 25 14.70 1.59 -15.52
N VAL A 26 14.12 2.69 -15.02
CA VAL A 26 13.32 2.70 -13.79
C VAL A 26 12.11 1.79 -13.96
N ARG A 27 11.35 1.97 -15.06
CA ARG A 27 10.17 1.18 -15.40
C ARG A 27 10.47 -0.33 -15.45
N SER A 28 11.52 -0.72 -16.17
CA SER A 28 11.97 -2.11 -16.28
C SER A 28 12.37 -2.69 -14.92
N THR A 29 13.04 -1.89 -14.09
CA THR A 29 13.43 -2.31 -12.73
C THR A 29 12.21 -2.59 -11.87
N VAL A 30 11.19 -1.72 -11.89
CA VAL A 30 9.95 -1.94 -11.13
C VAL A 30 9.22 -3.20 -11.62
N LYS A 31 9.02 -3.34 -12.94
CA LYS A 31 8.35 -4.51 -13.54
C LYS A 31 9.06 -5.84 -13.25
N LYS A 32 10.40 -5.84 -13.22
CA LYS A 32 11.17 -7.05 -12.87
C LYS A 32 10.98 -7.46 -11.41
N VAL A 33 10.82 -6.48 -10.51
CA VAL A 33 10.65 -6.75 -9.08
C VAL A 33 9.22 -7.15 -8.73
N VAL A 34 8.23 -6.48 -9.34
CA VAL A 34 6.80 -6.75 -9.10
C VAL A 34 6.08 -6.88 -10.45
N PRO A 35 6.18 -8.05 -11.11
CA PRO A 35 5.58 -8.27 -12.44
C PRO A 35 4.07 -8.05 -12.48
N ASP A 36 3.38 -8.33 -11.37
CA ASP A 36 1.93 -8.22 -11.24
C ASP A 36 1.46 -6.81 -10.85
N ALA A 37 2.38 -5.84 -10.71
CA ALA A 37 2.00 -4.46 -10.39
C ALA A 37 1.28 -3.81 -11.58
N GLU A 38 0.14 -3.20 -11.29
CA GLU A 38 -0.63 -2.45 -12.28
C GLU A 38 0.11 -1.15 -12.63
N GLU A 39 0.32 -0.90 -13.91
CA GLU A 39 0.96 0.29 -14.43
C GLU A 39 -0.10 1.29 -14.91
N VAL A 40 -0.18 2.46 -14.25
CA VAL A 40 -1.20 3.49 -14.51
C VAL A 40 -0.60 4.90 -14.51
N ILE A 41 -1.36 5.88 -15.01
CA ILE A 41 -1.05 7.30 -14.83
C ILE A 41 -1.90 7.85 -13.69
N LYS A 42 -1.25 8.35 -12.63
CA LYS A 42 -1.90 9.13 -11.55
C LYS A 42 -1.14 10.43 -11.37
N TYR A 43 -1.84 11.52 -11.10
CA TYR A 43 -1.23 12.86 -11.00
C TYR A 43 -0.36 13.22 -12.22
N ALA A 44 -0.82 12.81 -13.41
CA ALA A 44 -0.11 12.98 -14.69
C ALA A 44 1.28 12.30 -14.77
N ILE A 45 1.61 11.37 -13.87
CA ILE A 45 2.89 10.64 -13.89
C ILE A 45 2.69 9.11 -13.80
N PRO A 46 3.63 8.32 -14.37
CA PRO A 46 3.67 6.88 -14.19
C PRO A 46 3.65 6.44 -12.73
N THR A 47 2.77 5.48 -12.45
CA THR A 47 2.51 4.96 -11.11
C THR A 47 2.34 3.46 -11.18
N TYR A 48 3.03 2.75 -10.29
CA TYR A 48 2.78 1.33 -10.05
C TYR A 48 1.87 1.15 -8.84
N VAL A 49 0.87 0.29 -8.97
CA VAL A 49 -0.07 -0.07 -7.93
C VAL A 49 0.04 -1.57 -7.66
N SER A 50 0.16 -1.95 -6.40
CA SER A 50 0.20 -3.34 -5.95
C SER A 50 -0.88 -3.55 -4.89
N GLN A 51 -1.71 -4.57 -5.04
CA GLN A 51 -2.82 -4.89 -4.11
C GLN A 51 -3.70 -3.66 -3.79
N GLY A 52 -4.02 -2.85 -4.82
CA GLY A 52 -4.83 -1.63 -4.67
C GLY A 52 -4.13 -0.46 -3.94
N THR A 53 -2.84 -0.58 -3.62
CA THR A 53 -2.05 0.44 -2.92
C THR A 53 -0.93 0.95 -3.82
N ASN A 54 -0.65 2.26 -3.80
CA ASN A 54 0.46 2.83 -4.58
C ASN A 54 1.79 2.23 -4.10
N LEU A 55 2.51 1.59 -5.03
CA LEU A 55 3.82 0.99 -4.82
C LEU A 55 4.90 2.07 -4.86
N VAL A 56 5.08 2.67 -6.06
CA VAL A 56 6.00 3.77 -6.35
C VAL A 56 5.45 4.60 -7.52
N HIS A 57 5.89 5.86 -7.62
CA HIS A 57 5.74 6.68 -8.83
C HIS A 57 7.10 7.06 -9.39
N PHE A 58 7.17 7.43 -10.67
CA PHE A 58 8.35 8.03 -11.26
C PHE A 58 7.98 9.07 -12.32
N ALA A 59 8.84 10.06 -12.54
CA ALA A 59 8.59 11.16 -13.46
C ALA A 59 9.87 11.69 -14.10
N GLY A 60 9.79 12.09 -15.37
CA GLY A 60 10.89 12.74 -16.07
C GLY A 60 10.90 14.25 -15.84
N TYR A 61 12.10 14.82 -15.66
CA TYR A 61 12.33 16.27 -15.62
C TYR A 61 13.57 16.63 -16.44
N LYS A 62 13.77 17.93 -16.66
CA LYS A 62 14.88 18.46 -17.48
C LYS A 62 16.26 17.97 -17.01
N ASN A 63 16.48 17.86 -15.70
CA ASN A 63 17.81 17.58 -15.12
C ASN A 63 17.84 16.32 -14.22
N HIS A 64 16.70 15.67 -14.00
CA HIS A 64 16.61 14.52 -13.11
C HIS A 64 15.42 13.62 -13.45
N VAL A 65 15.45 12.39 -12.96
CA VAL A 65 14.27 11.54 -12.81
C VAL A 65 13.78 11.65 -11.37
N GLY A 66 12.52 12.03 -11.17
CA GLY A 66 11.88 12.00 -9.86
C GLY A 66 11.40 10.59 -9.54
N PHE A 67 11.69 10.10 -8.34
CA PHE A 67 11.23 8.81 -7.84
C PHE A 67 10.52 8.97 -6.49
N TYR A 68 9.37 8.31 -6.35
CA TYR A 68 8.42 8.58 -5.28
C TYR A 68 7.99 7.28 -4.59
N PRO A 69 8.76 6.76 -3.63
CA PRO A 69 8.45 5.51 -2.95
C PRO A 69 7.63 5.72 -1.67
N VAL A 70 6.77 6.76 -1.63
CA VAL A 70 6.06 7.26 -0.44
C VAL A 70 6.99 7.55 0.76
N PRO A 71 6.50 8.13 1.87
CA PRO A 71 7.39 8.46 2.98
C PRO A 71 8.12 7.29 3.63
N SER A 72 7.49 6.13 3.75
CA SER A 72 8.16 4.97 4.36
C SER A 72 9.32 4.43 3.52
N GLY A 73 9.25 4.53 2.19
CA GLY A 73 10.36 4.14 1.32
C GLY A 73 11.55 5.10 1.42
N ILE A 74 11.30 6.41 1.56
CA ILE A 74 12.38 7.38 1.80
C ILE A 74 13.04 7.15 3.16
N GLU A 75 12.24 6.98 4.22
CA GLU A 75 12.77 6.82 5.57
C GLU A 75 13.62 5.56 5.71
N ALA A 76 13.17 4.43 5.15
CA ALA A 76 13.89 3.15 5.24
C ALA A 76 15.24 3.13 4.50
N PHE A 77 15.48 4.08 3.59
CA PHE A 77 16.68 4.19 2.77
C PHE A 77 17.36 5.56 2.90
N LYS A 78 17.08 6.28 3.99
CA LYS A 78 17.48 7.68 4.19
C LYS A 78 18.98 7.89 4.01
N ASP A 79 19.81 7.00 4.56
CA ASP A 79 21.27 7.15 4.51
C ASP A 79 21.80 7.01 3.08
N GLU A 80 21.29 6.04 2.32
CA GLU A 80 21.67 5.83 0.91
C GLU A 80 21.11 6.93 0.00
N LEU A 81 19.93 7.46 0.32
CA LEU A 81 19.29 8.54 -0.42
C LEU A 81 19.86 9.92 -0.08
N SER A 82 20.65 10.05 0.99
CA SER A 82 21.23 11.33 1.45
C SER A 82 22.16 11.99 0.44
N ALA A 83 22.72 11.21 -0.50
CA ALA A 83 23.53 11.69 -1.60
C ALA A 83 22.72 12.44 -2.68
N TYR A 84 21.38 12.33 -2.66
CA TYR A 84 20.49 12.89 -3.67
C TYR A 84 19.60 13.99 -3.07
N LYS A 85 19.16 14.92 -3.93
CA LYS A 85 18.14 15.91 -3.54
C LYS A 85 16.81 15.21 -3.36
N GLY A 86 16.08 15.51 -2.29
CA GLY A 86 14.81 14.87 -2.01
C GLY A 86 13.99 15.58 -0.94
N ALA A 87 12.80 15.04 -0.69
CA ALA A 87 11.88 15.46 0.35
C ALA A 87 11.23 14.22 0.99
N LYS A 88 10.30 14.45 1.93
CA LYS A 88 9.67 13.38 2.74
C LYS A 88 9.14 12.19 1.94
N GLY A 89 8.75 12.35 0.68
CA GLY A 89 8.22 11.27 -0.17
C GLY A 89 8.82 11.19 -1.56
N SER A 90 9.95 11.85 -1.81
CA SER A 90 10.55 11.94 -3.14
C SER A 90 12.08 12.03 -3.10
N VAL A 91 12.71 11.54 -4.15
CA VAL A 91 14.14 11.70 -4.43
C VAL A 91 14.34 12.03 -5.91
N GLN A 92 15.35 12.84 -6.22
CA GLN A 92 15.72 13.25 -7.56
C GLN A 92 17.04 12.58 -7.96
N PHE A 93 16.99 11.70 -8.95
CA PHE A 93 18.19 11.08 -9.52
C PHE A 93 18.69 11.92 -10.71
N PRO A 94 19.89 12.54 -10.63
CA PRO A 94 20.43 13.35 -11.71
C PRO A 94 20.59 12.54 -13.00
N ILE A 95 20.24 13.12 -14.15
CA ILE A 95 20.35 12.43 -15.45
C ILE A 95 21.79 12.31 -15.95
N ASN A 96 22.72 13.11 -15.42
CA ASN A 96 24.13 13.11 -15.78
C ASN A 96 24.97 12.10 -14.98
N GLN A 97 24.32 11.19 -14.25
CA GLN A 97 24.94 10.12 -13.48
C GLN A 97 24.25 8.80 -13.78
N PRO A 98 24.92 7.65 -13.59
CA PRO A 98 24.26 6.36 -13.71
C PRO A 98 23.04 6.26 -12.79
N MET A 99 21.91 5.81 -13.32
CA MET A 99 20.71 5.57 -12.54
C MET A 99 20.99 4.51 -11.45
N PRO A 100 20.65 4.75 -10.17
CA PRO A 100 20.97 3.81 -9.09
C PRO A 100 19.98 2.64 -9.04
N LEU A 101 20.02 1.78 -10.06
CA LEU A 101 19.03 0.72 -10.28
C LEU A 101 18.96 -0.31 -9.14
N GLU A 102 20.09 -0.66 -8.51
CA GLU A 102 20.08 -1.56 -7.35
C GLU A 102 19.41 -0.92 -6.12
N LEU A 103 19.59 0.39 -5.91
CA LEU A 103 18.89 1.13 -4.85
C LEU A 103 17.38 1.17 -5.13
N ILE A 104 16.99 1.50 -6.36
CA ILE A 104 15.59 1.49 -6.80
C ILE A 104 14.96 0.12 -6.58
N LYS A 105 15.64 -0.95 -7.01
CA LYS A 105 15.20 -2.34 -6.83
C LYS A 105 14.95 -2.67 -5.35
N ARG A 106 15.91 -2.35 -4.47
CA ARG A 106 15.75 -2.59 -3.02
C ARG A 106 14.59 -1.81 -2.42
N ILE A 107 14.41 -0.55 -2.84
CA ILE A 107 13.28 0.27 -2.40
C ILE A 107 11.95 -0.36 -2.85
N VAL A 108 11.84 -0.77 -4.12
CA VAL A 108 10.63 -1.41 -4.65
C VAL A 108 10.32 -2.71 -3.92
N GLN A 109 11.33 -3.54 -3.64
CA GLN A 109 11.18 -4.77 -2.84
C GLN A 109 10.68 -4.48 -1.43
N PHE A 110 11.24 -3.46 -0.77
CA PHE A 110 10.78 -3.03 0.55
C PHE A 110 9.31 -2.57 0.49
N ARG A 111 8.96 -1.74 -0.49
CA ARG A 111 7.60 -1.25 -0.71
C ARG A 111 6.60 -2.38 -0.93
N GLN A 112 6.97 -3.37 -1.74
CA GLN A 112 6.12 -4.54 -1.99
C GLN A 112 5.86 -5.33 -0.70
N LYS A 113 6.91 -5.63 0.08
CA LYS A 113 6.78 -6.31 1.38
C LYS A 113 5.90 -5.53 2.35
N GLU A 114 6.05 -4.20 2.40
CA GLU A 114 5.24 -3.35 3.28
C GLU A 114 3.75 -3.39 2.90
N ILE A 115 3.45 -3.40 1.59
CA ILE A 115 2.08 -3.53 1.08
C ILE A 115 1.50 -4.90 1.44
N GLU A 116 2.25 -5.99 1.22
CA GLU A 116 1.83 -7.35 1.56
C GLU A 116 1.52 -7.50 3.05
N GLN A 117 2.37 -6.96 3.93
CA GLN A 117 2.16 -6.98 5.38
C GLN A 117 0.88 -6.21 5.77
N LYS A 118 0.66 -5.03 5.17
CA LYS A 118 -0.55 -4.23 5.41
C LYS A 118 -1.81 -4.93 4.91
N THR A 119 -1.75 -5.57 3.74
CA THR A 119 -2.86 -6.32 3.17
C THR A 119 -3.19 -7.55 4.00
N ASN A 120 -2.18 -8.32 4.44
CA ASN A 120 -2.38 -9.48 5.31
C ASN A 120 -2.95 -9.08 6.67
N SER A 121 -2.46 -7.99 7.27
CA SER A 121 -3.00 -7.45 8.52
C SER A 121 -4.46 -7.01 8.36
N LYS A 122 -4.82 -6.38 7.23
CA LYS A 122 -6.21 -6.04 6.90
C LYS A 122 -7.07 -7.28 6.69
N LYS A 123 -6.56 -8.33 6.03
CA LYS A 123 -7.29 -9.58 5.79
C LYS A 123 -7.53 -10.36 7.10
N GLN A 124 -6.55 -10.43 7.99
CA GLN A 124 -6.69 -11.09 9.29
C GLN A 124 -7.65 -10.33 10.21
N SER A 125 -7.52 -9.00 10.25
CA SER A 125 -8.39 -8.15 11.06
C SER A 125 -9.84 -8.08 10.51
N ASN A 126 -10.03 -8.05 9.18
CA ASN A 126 -11.36 -8.20 8.56
C ASN A 126 -11.90 -9.63 8.68
N GLY A 127 -11.05 -10.66 8.63
CA GLY A 127 -11.48 -12.06 8.69
C GLY A 127 -12.07 -12.44 10.05
N THR A 128 -11.56 -11.84 11.13
CA THR A 128 -12.08 -12.10 12.48
C THR A 128 -13.42 -11.41 12.73
N PHE A 129 -13.55 -10.14 12.30
CA PHE A 129 -14.79 -9.36 12.45
C PHE A 129 -15.11 -8.60 11.16
N PRO A 130 -15.73 -9.26 10.17
CA PRO A 130 -15.97 -8.68 8.87
C PRO A 130 -16.91 -7.47 8.93
N GLY A 131 -16.56 -6.42 8.21
CA GLY A 131 -17.38 -5.20 8.10
C GLY A 131 -17.35 -4.26 9.31
N LEU A 132 -16.60 -4.58 10.37
CA LEU A 132 -16.38 -3.66 11.49
C LEU A 132 -15.43 -2.52 11.11
N SER A 133 -15.69 -1.34 11.69
CA SER A 133 -14.78 -0.20 11.60
C SER A 133 -13.52 -0.44 12.41
N ALA A 134 -12.43 0.26 12.08
CA ALA A 134 -11.17 0.16 12.83
C ALA A 134 -11.33 0.49 14.33
N PRO A 135 -12.12 1.50 14.76
CA PRO A 135 -12.38 1.74 16.19
C PRO A 135 -13.08 0.58 16.90
N ALA A 136 -14.14 0.03 16.31
CA ALA A 136 -14.90 -1.08 16.92
C ALA A 136 -14.03 -2.34 17.04
N ARG A 137 -13.20 -2.62 16.04
CA ARG A 137 -12.26 -3.74 16.08
C ARG A 137 -11.20 -3.58 17.16
N ARG A 138 -10.57 -2.40 17.24
CA ARG A 138 -9.57 -2.10 18.28
C ARG A 138 -10.16 -2.20 19.68
N ALA A 139 -11.42 -1.81 19.86
CA ALA A 139 -12.12 -1.96 21.14
C ALA A 139 -12.23 -3.43 21.58
N LEU A 140 -12.52 -4.34 20.63
CA LEU A 140 -12.54 -5.79 20.87
C LEU A 140 -11.14 -6.32 21.16
N GLU A 141 -10.14 -5.98 20.33
CA GLU A 141 -8.75 -6.41 20.48
C GLU A 141 -8.15 -5.97 21.83
N ASN A 142 -8.42 -4.73 22.27
CA ASN A 142 -7.96 -4.21 23.57
C ASN A 142 -8.55 -4.96 24.76
N LYS A 143 -9.68 -5.66 24.58
CA LYS A 143 -10.28 -6.55 25.58
C LYS A 143 -9.86 -8.01 25.42
N GLY A 144 -8.89 -8.28 24.53
CA GLY A 144 -8.44 -9.64 24.22
C GLY A 144 -9.44 -10.44 23.36
N ILE A 145 -10.49 -9.79 22.84
CA ILE A 145 -11.48 -10.45 21.98
C ILE A 145 -10.93 -10.49 20.56
N THR A 146 -10.16 -11.54 20.27
CA THR A 146 -9.47 -11.74 18.99
C THR A 146 -10.09 -12.85 18.12
N SER A 147 -11.24 -13.39 18.53
CA SER A 147 -11.98 -14.41 17.76
C SER A 147 -13.48 -14.36 18.03
N LEU A 148 -14.28 -14.86 17.08
CA LEU A 148 -15.74 -15.00 17.24
C LEU A 148 -16.11 -15.97 18.38
N LYS A 149 -15.27 -16.99 18.62
CA LYS A 149 -15.40 -17.88 19.78
C LYS A 149 -15.20 -17.15 21.11
N THR A 150 -14.26 -16.21 21.18
CA THR A 150 -14.07 -15.40 22.41
C THR A 150 -15.21 -14.40 22.55
N LEU A 151 -15.66 -13.79 21.45
CA LEU A 151 -16.79 -12.87 21.45
C LEU A 151 -18.09 -13.52 21.93
N SER A 152 -18.34 -14.79 21.60
CA SER A 152 -19.55 -15.53 22.01
C SER A 152 -19.67 -15.73 23.52
N GLN A 153 -18.58 -15.53 24.27
CA GLN A 153 -18.56 -15.58 25.73
C GLN A 153 -19.10 -14.29 26.38
N TYR A 154 -19.26 -13.21 25.60
CA TYR A 154 -19.78 -11.93 26.05
C TYR A 154 -21.26 -11.79 25.68
N SER A 155 -22.01 -11.02 26.46
CA SER A 155 -23.35 -10.58 26.11
C SER A 155 -23.32 -9.32 25.26
N GLU A 156 -24.45 -9.03 24.59
CA GLU A 156 -24.59 -7.81 23.79
C GLU A 156 -24.34 -6.54 24.62
N ASN A 157 -24.80 -6.55 25.88
CA ASN A 157 -24.64 -5.42 26.79
C ASN A 157 -23.18 -5.21 27.15
N GLU A 158 -22.42 -6.27 27.47
CA GLU A 158 -20.99 -6.17 27.78
C GLU A 158 -20.20 -5.62 26.59
N VAL A 159 -20.57 -6.02 25.37
CA VAL A 159 -19.93 -5.56 24.13
C VAL A 159 -20.26 -4.09 23.85
N LEU A 160 -21.49 -3.64 24.10
CA LEU A 160 -21.87 -2.22 23.94
C LEU A 160 -21.18 -1.29 24.95
N GLN A 161 -20.79 -1.79 26.12
CA GLN A 161 -20.02 -1.00 27.10
C GLN A 161 -18.56 -0.80 26.70
N LEU A 162 -18.09 -1.45 25.62
CA LEU A 162 -16.74 -1.26 25.12
C LEU A 162 -16.60 0.07 24.38
N HIS A 163 -15.69 0.91 24.87
CA HIS A 163 -15.38 2.20 24.25
C HIS A 163 -14.92 2.02 22.80
N GLY A 164 -15.68 2.56 21.84
CA GLY A 164 -15.43 2.45 20.40
C GLY A 164 -16.39 1.51 19.66
N ILE A 165 -17.27 0.79 20.37
CA ILE A 165 -18.33 -0.03 19.78
C ILE A 165 -19.65 0.73 19.84
N GLY A 166 -20.12 1.18 18.68
CA GLY A 166 -21.43 1.81 18.54
C GLY A 166 -22.56 0.80 18.28
N PRO A 167 -23.83 1.18 18.46
CA PRO A 167 -24.99 0.33 18.16
C PRO A 167 -24.99 -0.25 16.74
N SER A 168 -24.40 0.45 15.76
CA SER A 168 -24.25 -0.01 14.38
C SER A 168 -23.29 -1.19 14.18
N SER A 169 -22.48 -1.51 15.19
CA SER A 169 -21.53 -2.64 15.17
C SER A 169 -22.18 -3.95 15.61
N LEU A 170 -23.21 -3.90 16.48
CA LEU A 170 -23.88 -5.09 16.99
C LEU A 170 -24.50 -5.96 15.89
N PRO A 171 -25.28 -5.44 14.93
CA PRO A 171 -25.85 -6.26 13.87
C PRO A 171 -24.78 -7.02 13.07
N LYS A 172 -23.64 -6.37 12.81
CA LYS A 172 -22.52 -6.97 12.08
C LYS A 172 -21.87 -8.10 12.87
N LEU A 173 -21.70 -7.91 14.19
CA LEU A 173 -21.18 -8.93 15.08
C LEU A 173 -22.13 -10.13 15.20
N LYS A 174 -23.45 -9.90 15.27
CA LYS A 174 -24.45 -10.98 15.25
C LYS A 174 -24.36 -11.81 13.98
N ILE A 175 -24.30 -11.14 12.82
CA ILE A 175 -24.14 -11.81 11.52
C ILE A 175 -22.86 -12.64 11.49
N ALA A 176 -21.74 -12.06 11.94
CA ALA A 176 -20.45 -12.76 11.97
C ALA A 176 -20.45 -13.97 12.92
N LEU A 177 -21.02 -13.85 14.12
CA LEU A 177 -21.19 -14.96 15.06
C LEU A 177 -22.05 -16.07 14.47
N ALA A 178 -23.21 -15.71 13.90
CA ALA A 178 -24.16 -16.66 13.33
C ALA A 178 -23.56 -17.42 12.14
N ALA A 179 -22.75 -16.77 11.31
CA ALA A 179 -22.05 -17.41 10.19
C ALA A 179 -21.09 -18.54 10.63
N GLU A 180 -20.57 -18.46 11.86
CA GLU A 180 -19.69 -19.47 12.47
C GLU A 180 -20.43 -20.35 13.50
N GLY A 181 -21.76 -20.30 13.55
CA GLY A 181 -22.58 -21.10 14.46
C GLY A 181 -22.55 -20.64 15.94
N TYR A 182 -22.01 -19.46 16.22
CA TYR A 182 -22.01 -18.86 17.56
C TYR A 182 -23.18 -17.90 17.76
N ASN A 183 -23.46 -17.60 19.03
CA ASN A 183 -24.35 -16.52 19.45
C ASN A 183 -23.69 -15.75 20.59
N PHE A 184 -24.15 -14.53 20.87
CA PHE A 184 -23.78 -13.87 22.11
C PHE A 184 -24.27 -14.67 23.31
N ARG A 185 -23.54 -14.58 24.43
CA ARG A 185 -23.99 -15.14 25.71
C ARG A 185 -25.32 -14.49 26.09
N ARG A 186 -26.31 -15.31 26.44
CA ARG A 186 -27.59 -14.82 26.98
C ARG A 186 -27.32 -14.10 28.30
N ASN A 187 -27.99 -12.96 28.50
CA ASN A 187 -28.01 -12.26 29.78
C ASN A 187 -28.73 -13.10 30.85
#